data_AF-A0A2H3DZ84-F1
#
_entry.id   AF-A0A2H3DZ84-F1
#
_cell.length_a   1.000
_cell.length_b   1.000
_cell.length_c   1.000
_cell.angle_alpha   90.00
_cell.angle_beta   90.00
_cell.angle_gamma   90.00
#
_symmetry.space_group_name_H-M   'P 1'
#
loop_
_entity.id
_entity.type
_entity.pdbx_description
1 polymer ?
#
loop_
_entity_poly.entity_id
_entity_poly.type
_entity_poly.pdbx_seq_one_letter_code
_entity_poly.pdbx_strand_id
1 'polypeptide(L)'
;MPAKLLDEEGDITPEFEAALRAIFNKYASPSSNTLSRAQIQQYFLDTNGVASPDSQIDEIMEFMDIDENTGNLSFGGFMQIYQLQTENDEAETWKDLEKHGYDRELKKN
;
A
#
# COMPACT_ATOMS: atom_id res chain seq x y z
N MET A 1 18.43 4.72 -12.96
CA MET A 1 17.47 3.60 -12.89
C MET A 1 16.72 3.76 -11.59
N PRO A 2 15.41 3.50 -11.53
CA PRO A 2 14.70 3.51 -10.25
C PRO A 2 15.27 2.46 -9.30
N ALA A 3 15.07 2.63 -7.99
CA ALA A 3 15.32 1.59 -7.00
C ALA A 3 14.55 0.31 -7.36
N LYS A 4 15.00 -0.85 -6.93
CA LYS A 4 14.21 -2.07 -7.09
C LYS A 4 13.10 -2.08 -6.05
N LEU A 5 11.88 -2.39 -6.46
CA LEU A 5 10.75 -2.52 -5.54
C LEU A 5 10.61 -3.95 -5.02
N LEU A 6 10.73 -4.92 -5.92
CA LEU A 6 10.80 -6.34 -5.62
C LEU A 6 12.22 -6.88 -5.87
N ASP A 7 12.61 -7.92 -5.14
CA ASP A 7 13.85 -8.64 -5.38
C ASP A 7 13.71 -9.71 -6.48
N GLU A 8 14.71 -10.58 -6.62
CA GLU A 8 14.74 -11.61 -7.67
C GLU A 8 13.76 -12.77 -7.40
N GLU A 9 13.26 -12.90 -6.17
CA GLU A 9 12.28 -13.90 -5.75
C GLU A 9 10.84 -13.34 -5.81
N GLY A 10 10.69 -12.04 -6.06
CA GLY A 10 9.40 -11.34 -6.10
C GLY A 10 9.00 -10.75 -4.74
N ASP A 11 9.88 -10.80 -3.74
CA ASP A 11 9.61 -10.28 -2.41
C ASP A 11 9.86 -8.77 -2.34
N ILE A 12 9.11 -8.08 -1.48
CA ILE A 12 9.27 -6.64 -1.25
C ILE A 12 10.66 -6.35 -0.67
N THR A 13 11.39 -5.44 -1.31
CA THR A 13 12.69 -4.99 -0.81
C THR A 13 12.56 -4.21 0.50
N PRO A 14 13.58 -4.24 1.40
CA PRO A 14 13.53 -3.51 2.67
C PRO A 14 13.31 -1.99 2.51
N GLU A 15 13.88 -1.38 1.48
CA GLU A 15 13.70 0.04 1.18
C GLU A 15 12.26 0.35 0.78
N PHE A 16 11.64 -0.52 -0.02
CA PHE A 16 10.24 -0.35 -0.43
C PHE A 16 9.29 -0.62 0.74
N GLU A 17 9.55 -1.63 1.58
CA GLU A 17 8.80 -1.85 2.82
C GLU A 17 8.83 -0.61 3.71
N ALA A 18 9.99 0.02 3.89
CA ALA A 18 10.12 1.22 4.71
C ALA A 18 9.29 2.39 4.15
N ALA A 19 9.26 2.56 2.83
CA ALA A 19 8.40 3.56 2.17
C ALA A 19 6.91 3.23 2.38
N LEU A 20 6.49 1.99 2.13
CA LEU A 20 5.13 1.53 2.34
C LEU A 20 4.70 1.69 3.81
N ARG A 21 5.57 1.43 4.77
CA ARG A 21 5.31 1.62 6.20
C ARG A 21 4.96 3.05 6.51
N ALA A 22 5.73 4.00 5.97
CA ALA A 22 5.48 5.41 6.18
C ALA A 22 4.19 5.89 5.52
N ILE A 23 3.84 5.36 4.34
CA ILE A 23 2.55 5.62 3.68
C ILE A 23 1.41 5.04 4.52
N PHE A 24 1.50 3.78 4.91
CA PHE A 24 0.51 3.09 5.73
C PHE A 24 0.24 3.85 7.04
N ASN A 25 1.30 4.25 7.74
CA ASN A 25 1.19 4.99 9.01
C ASN A 25 0.53 6.37 8.87
N LYS A 26 0.49 6.96 7.67
CA LYS A 26 -0.26 8.22 7.42
C LYS A 26 -1.77 8.01 7.58
N TYR A 27 -2.27 6.80 7.28
CA TYR A 27 -3.69 6.49 7.29
C TYR A 27 -4.10 5.58 8.45
N ALA A 28 -3.19 4.72 8.92
CA ALA A 28 -3.48 3.71 9.92
C ALA A 28 -3.89 4.30 11.27
N SER A 29 -4.77 3.59 11.97
CA SER A 29 -5.12 3.96 13.33
C SER A 29 -3.90 3.77 14.25
N PRO A 30 -3.49 4.78 15.04
CA PRO A 30 -2.37 4.64 15.97
C PRO A 30 -2.59 3.57 17.05
N SER A 31 -3.84 3.23 17.36
CA SER A 31 -4.16 2.26 18.42
C SER A 31 -4.19 0.82 17.93
N SER A 32 -4.53 0.57 16.66
CA SER A 32 -4.67 -0.77 16.11
C SER A 32 -3.63 -1.13 15.05
N ASN A 33 -2.90 -0.14 14.51
CA ASN A 33 -1.95 -0.31 13.41
C ASN A 33 -2.58 -1.01 12.18
N THR A 34 -3.85 -0.72 11.92
CA THR A 34 -4.66 -1.29 10.83
C THR A 34 -5.41 -0.19 10.06
N LEU A 35 -5.88 -0.52 8.86
CA LEU A 35 -6.71 0.35 8.01
C LEU A 35 -8.14 -0.19 7.93
N SER A 36 -9.08 0.56 8.49
CA SER A 36 -10.50 0.35 8.24
C SER A 36 -10.87 0.67 6.78
N ARG A 37 -12.05 0.21 6.36
CA ARG A 37 -12.60 0.50 5.02
C ARG A 37 -12.58 2.00 4.68
N ALA A 38 -12.96 2.85 5.63
CA ALA A 38 -12.96 4.30 5.45
C ALA A 38 -11.54 4.87 5.26
N GLN A 39 -10.54 4.30 5.94
CA GLN A 39 -9.14 4.70 5.77
C GLN A 39 -8.57 4.22 4.42
N ILE A 40 -8.95 3.02 3.96
CA ILE A 40 -8.62 2.54 2.61
C ILE A 40 -9.25 3.46 1.55
N GLN A 41 -10.50 3.87 1.74
CA GLN A 41 -11.17 4.83 0.86
C GLN A 41 -10.41 6.15 0.74
N GLN A 42 -9.97 6.70 1.88
CA GLN A 42 -9.20 7.93 1.92
C GLN A 42 -7.83 7.76 1.25
N TYR A 43 -7.17 6.62 1.46
CA TYR A 43 -5.93 6.27 0.79
C TYR A 43 -6.09 6.26 -0.75
N PHE A 44 -7.13 5.63 -1.28
CA PHE A 44 -7.38 5.61 -2.72
C PHE A 44 -7.70 7.00 -3.26
N LEU A 45 -8.48 7.80 -2.53
CA LEU A 45 -8.78 9.17 -2.93
C LEU A 45 -7.52 10.03 -3.03
N ASP A 46 -6.62 9.92 -2.05
CA ASP A 46 -5.37 10.68 -2.03
C ASP A 46 -4.39 10.22 -3.11
N THR A 47 -4.36 8.92 -3.40
CA THR A 47 -3.41 8.32 -4.37
C THR A 47 -3.89 8.54 -5.81
N ASN A 48 -5.17 8.25 -6.08
CA ASN A 48 -5.71 8.20 -7.44
C ASN A 48 -6.55 9.43 -7.80
N GLY A 49 -6.85 10.30 -6.83
CA GLY A 49 -7.77 11.43 -6.98
C GLY A 49 -9.25 11.03 -7.01
N VAL A 50 -9.55 9.74 -6.90
CA VAL A 50 -10.91 9.20 -6.90
C VAL A 50 -11.05 8.09 -5.87
N ALA A 51 -12.23 8.05 -5.26
CA ALA A 51 -12.65 6.96 -4.41
C ALA A 51 -12.66 5.62 -5.18
N SER A 52 -12.16 4.56 -4.55
CA SER A 52 -12.33 3.18 -5.02
C SER A 52 -13.79 2.73 -4.87
N PRO A 53 -14.34 1.91 -5.79
CA PRO A 53 -15.66 1.31 -5.59
C PRO A 53 -15.67 0.34 -4.41
N ASP A 54 -16.81 0.24 -3.71
CA ASP A 54 -16.95 -0.64 -2.54
C ASP A 54 -16.56 -2.10 -2.84
N SER A 55 -16.82 -2.59 -4.06
CA SER A 55 -16.47 -3.94 -4.49
C SER A 55 -14.96 -4.21 -4.47
N GLN A 56 -14.14 -3.21 -4.82
CA GLN A 56 -12.69 -3.35 -4.77
C GLN A 56 -12.19 -3.38 -3.32
N ILE A 57 -12.84 -2.64 -2.42
CA ILE A 57 -12.53 -2.71 -0.97
C ILE A 57 -12.99 -4.05 -0.39
N ASP A 58 -14.12 -4.60 -0.84
CA ASP A 58 -14.57 -5.94 -0.47
C ASP A 58 -13.53 -7.00 -0.85
N GLU A 59 -13.03 -6.96 -2.09
CA GLU A 59 -11.96 -7.87 -2.55
C GLU A 59 -10.69 -7.74 -1.70
N ILE A 60 -10.26 -6.51 -1.38
CA ILE A 60 -9.11 -6.29 -0.50
C ILE A 60 -9.32 -6.95 0.87
N MET A 61 -10.49 -6.77 1.48
CA MET A 61 -10.79 -7.34 2.80
C MET A 61 -10.99 -8.86 2.78
N GLU A 62 -11.33 -9.44 1.62
CA GLU A 62 -11.53 -10.89 1.46
C GLU A 62 -10.20 -11.62 1.20
N PHE A 63 -9.32 -11.03 0.39
CA PHE A 63 -8.13 -11.73 -0.11
C PHE A 63 -6.82 -11.33 0.57
N MET A 64 -6.73 -10.11 1.11
CA MET A 64 -5.51 -9.63 1.76
C MET A 64 -5.52 -9.92 3.26
N ASP A 65 -4.34 -9.91 3.87
CA ASP A 65 -4.20 -10.12 5.30
C ASP A 65 -4.88 -9.01 6.13
N ILE A 66 -5.77 -9.43 7.03
CA ILE A 66 -6.51 -8.57 7.96
C ILE A 66 -6.15 -8.93 9.40
N ASP A 67 -6.23 -7.95 10.30
CA ASP A 67 -6.15 -8.23 11.73
C ASP A 67 -7.48 -8.86 12.20
N GLU A 68 -7.42 -10.10 12.70
CA GLU A 68 -8.59 -10.87 13.11
C GLU A 68 -9.40 -10.20 14.24
N ASN A 69 -8.75 -9.39 15.09
CA ASN A 69 -9.42 -8.72 16.21
C ASN A 69 -10.27 -7.53 15.77
N THR A 70 -9.81 -6.81 14.74
CA THR A 70 -10.45 -5.58 14.25
C THR A 70 -11.19 -5.76 12.93
N GLY A 71 -10.92 -6.83 12.18
CA GLY A 71 -11.46 -7.05 10.83
C GLY A 71 -10.96 -6.05 9.79
N ASN A 72 -9.84 -5.37 10.07
CA ASN A 72 -9.28 -4.30 9.25
C ASN A 72 -7.99 -4.75 8.57
N LEU A 73 -7.65 -4.13 7.44
CA LEU A 73 -6.44 -4.45 6.68
C LEU A 73 -5.18 -4.22 7.54
N SER A 74 -4.35 -5.26 7.62
CA SER A 74 -3.06 -5.20 8.33
C SER A 74 -2.01 -4.51 7.45
N PHE A 75 -0.84 -4.21 8.01
CA PHE A 75 0.29 -3.78 7.17
C PHE A 75 0.76 -4.90 6.22
N GLY A 76 0.68 -6.16 6.65
CA GLY A 76 0.97 -7.31 5.80
C GLY A 76 0.04 -7.34 4.58
N GLY A 77 -1.25 -7.11 4.79
CA GLY A 77 -2.21 -7.03 3.70
C GLY A 77 -1.96 -5.84 2.78
N PHE A 78 -1.58 -4.69 3.34
CA PHE A 78 -1.19 -3.53 2.54
C PHE A 78 0.05 -3.80 1.66
N MET A 79 1.04 -4.53 2.19
CA MET A 79 2.18 -4.98 1.41
C MET A 79 1.77 -5.94 0.29
N GLN A 80 0.88 -6.90 0.55
CA GLN A 80 0.39 -7.84 -0.46
C GLN A 80 -0.26 -7.13 -1.65
N ILE A 81 -1.03 -6.05 -1.41
CA ILE A 81 -1.58 -5.21 -2.48
C ILE A 81 -0.47 -4.69 -3.39
N TYR A 82 0.60 -4.14 -2.80
CA TYR A 82 1.70 -3.55 -3.55
C TYR A 82 2.60 -4.59 -4.21
N GLN A 83 2.78 -5.77 -3.61
CA GLN A 83 3.47 -6.88 -4.23
C GLN A 83 2.75 -7.29 -5.52
N LEU A 84 1.45 -7.60 -5.42
CA LEU A 84 0.63 -7.98 -6.58
C LEU A 84 0.58 -6.88 -7.64
N GLN A 85 0.41 -5.61 -7.25
CA GLN A 85 0.42 -4.51 -8.20
C GLN A 85 1.76 -4.41 -8.91
N THR A 86 2.87 -4.51 -8.20
CA THR A 86 4.22 -4.34 -8.75
C THR A 86 4.60 -5.48 -9.69
N GLU A 87 4.18 -6.72 -9.39
CA GLU A 87 4.34 -7.86 -10.29
C GLU A 87 3.60 -7.68 -11.62
N ASN A 88 2.45 -7.00 -11.60
CA ASN A 88 1.62 -6.79 -12.79
C ASN A 88 1.96 -5.51 -13.57
N ASP A 89 2.18 -4.40 -12.86
CA ASP A 89 2.49 -3.08 -13.41
C ASP A 89 3.32 -2.24 -12.42
N GLU A 90 4.63 -2.48 -12.38
CA GLU A 90 5.58 -1.70 -11.58
C GLU A 90 5.49 -0.18 -11.85
N ALA A 91 5.14 0.23 -13.07
CA ALA A 91 5.04 1.64 -13.40
C ALA A 91 3.88 2.33 -12.66
N GLU A 92 2.79 1.62 -12.36
CA GLU A 92 1.70 2.12 -11.52
C GLU A 92 2.15 2.31 -10.07
N THR A 93 2.89 1.34 -9.50
CA THR A 93 3.46 1.48 -8.16
C THR A 93 4.35 2.71 -8.02
N TRP A 94 5.14 3.03 -9.04
CA TRP A 94 5.95 4.24 -9.04
C TRP A 94 5.13 5.54 -9.07
N LYS A 95 3.95 5.54 -9.72
CA LYS A 95 3.06 6.71 -9.68
C LYS A 95 2.50 6.91 -8.29
N ASP A 96 2.08 5.84 -7.62
CA ASP A 96 1.58 5.90 -6.24
C ASP A 96 2.65 6.44 -5.30
N LEU A 97 3.87 5.93 -5.39
CA LEU A 97 5.03 6.39 -4.61
C LEU A 97 5.29 7.90 -4.82
N GLU A 98 5.26 8.37 -6.07
CA GLU A 98 5.42 9.79 -6.40
C GLU A 98 4.29 10.65 -5.77
N LYS A 99 3.05 10.16 -5.77
CA LYS A 99 1.92 10.84 -5.11
C LYS A 99 2.10 10.97 -3.60
N HIS A 100 2.80 10.02 -2.98
CA HIS A 100 3.15 10.07 -1.56
C HIS A 100 4.49 10.75 -1.26
N GLY A 101 5.10 11.38 -2.26
CA GLY A 101 6.28 12.23 -2.12
C GLY A 101 7.61 11.49 -2.19
N TYR A 102 7.64 10.28 -2.73
CA TYR A 102 8.88 9.53 -2.95
C TYR A 102 9.47 9.81 -4.33
N ASP A 103 10.79 9.96 -4.39
CA ASP A 103 11.53 9.97 -5.64
C ASP A 103 11.81 8.55 -6.16
N ARG A 104 12.49 8.46 -7.30
CA ARG A 104 12.86 7.18 -7.94
C ARG A 104 13.92 6.38 -7.17
N GLU A 105 14.45 6.92 -6.07
CA GLU A 105 15.38 6.24 -5.16
C GLU A 105 14.73 5.91 -3.81
N LEU A 106 13.39 5.99 -3.71
CA LEU A 106 12.61 5.79 -2.48
C LEU A 106 12.96 6.78 -1.36
N LYS A 107 13.52 7.95 -1.70
CA LYS A 107 13.75 9.04 -0.75
C LYS A 107 12.54 9.97 -0.75
N LYS A 108 12.16 10.41 0.44
CA LYS A 108 11.04 11.34 0.62
C LYS A 108 11.49 12.78 0.32
N ASN A 109 10.76 13.46 -0.55
CA ASN A 109 10.97 14.87 -0.91
C ASN A 109 10.35 15.85 0.08
#